data_AF-A0A7U9MVB7-F1
#
_entry.id   AF-A0A7U9MVB7-F1
#
_cell.length_a   1.000
_cell.length_b   1.000
_cell.length_c   1.000
_cell.angle_alpha   90.00
_cell.angle_beta   90.00
_cell.angle_gamma   90.00
#
_symmetry.space_group_name_H-M   'P 1'
#
loop_
_entity.id
_entity.type
_entity.pdbx_description
1 polymer ?
#
loop_
_entity_poly.entity_id
_entity_poly.type
_entity_poly.pdbx_seq_one_letter_code
_entity_poly.pdbx_strand_id
1 'polypeptide(L)'
;MKKSLDVQQTDRTKKQQKRVPQITTRLEQIEKVLDKLYEDNALGTIEQDRYEQMSQKYSEEYYTLKTELAEIKEQLSAFENAGGRAQRFVKLTERYADFAELTPAILNEFISKIEVHERDQKRARYAIQHIGIYFNHIGRFENELTQLTEPTEQEIIQMREEIEEAKKEKSRAYHREYSRAYRARNIEKQREYDRIKAREYRARKKAQATASAQ
;
A
#
# COMPACT_ATOMS: atom_id res chain seq x y z
N MET A 1 -22.95 32.82 -7.81
CA MET A 1 -21.60 33.42 -8.04
C MET A 1 -20.44 32.46 -7.79
N LYS A 2 -20.37 31.69 -6.69
CA LYS A 2 -19.25 30.75 -6.44
C LYS A 2 -18.97 29.75 -7.58
N LYS A 3 -20.01 29.11 -8.13
CA LYS A 3 -19.86 28.14 -9.25
C LYS A 3 -19.18 28.72 -10.51
N SER A 4 -19.40 29.99 -10.86
CA SER A 4 -18.77 30.55 -12.08
C SER A 4 -17.30 30.93 -11.85
N LEU A 5 -16.94 31.30 -10.61
CA LEU A 5 -15.56 31.59 -10.22
C LEU A 5 -14.71 30.31 -10.26
N ASP A 6 -15.24 29.20 -9.72
CA ASP A 6 -14.56 27.90 -9.72
C ASP A 6 -14.35 27.37 -11.15
N VAL A 7 -15.36 27.50 -12.02
CA VAL A 7 -15.23 27.10 -13.44
C VAL A 7 -14.15 27.92 -14.14
N GLN A 8 -14.11 29.24 -13.94
CA GLN A 8 -13.06 30.09 -14.49
C GLN A 8 -11.66 29.75 -13.96
N GLN A 9 -11.53 29.44 -12.67
CA GLN A 9 -10.27 29.02 -12.06
C GLN A 9 -9.76 27.69 -12.66
N THR A 10 -10.68 26.74 -12.89
CA THR A 10 -10.33 25.42 -13.48
C THR A 10 -9.95 25.52 -14.96
N ASP A 11 -10.54 26.43 -15.73
CA ASP A 11 -10.18 26.60 -17.13
C ASP A 11 -8.87 27.36 -17.31
N ARG A 12 -8.56 28.31 -16.41
CA ARG A 12 -7.25 28.98 -16.36
C ARG A 12 -6.12 27.99 -16.05
N THR A 13 -6.30 27.14 -15.04
CA THR A 13 -5.29 26.13 -14.67
C THR A 13 -5.09 25.10 -15.79
N LYS A 14 -6.14 24.66 -16.48
CA LYS A 14 -5.99 23.80 -17.68
C LYS A 14 -5.21 24.47 -18.80
N LYS A 15 -5.46 25.76 -19.06
CA LYS A 15 -4.70 26.53 -20.07
C LYS A 15 -3.22 26.64 -19.68
N GLN A 16 -2.93 26.92 -18.42
CA GLN A 16 -1.57 26.95 -17.87
C GLN A 16 -0.86 25.60 -18.00
N GLN A 17 -1.54 24.49 -17.68
CA GLN A 17 -1.00 23.13 -17.86
C GLN A 17 -0.64 22.83 -19.33
N LYS A 18 -1.43 23.32 -20.29
CA LYS A 18 -1.11 23.19 -21.73
C LYS A 18 0.00 24.14 -22.19
N ARG A 19 0.16 25.28 -21.51
CA ARG A 19 1.18 26.30 -21.84
C ARG A 19 2.59 25.84 -21.44
N VAL A 20 2.73 25.11 -20.33
CA VAL A 20 4.03 24.56 -19.87
C VAL A 20 4.77 23.79 -20.98
N PRO A 21 4.20 22.74 -21.63
CA PRO A 21 4.91 21.99 -22.66
C PRO A 21 5.22 22.85 -23.91
N GLN A 22 4.39 23.84 -24.22
CA GLN A 22 4.66 24.76 -25.35
C GLN A 22 5.89 25.63 -25.07
N ILE A 23 5.99 26.18 -23.86
CA ILE A 23 7.14 27.00 -23.46
C ILE A 23 8.41 26.15 -23.39
N THR A 24 8.34 24.93 -22.83
CA THR A 24 9.53 24.06 -22.76
C THR A 24 10.06 23.71 -24.15
N THR A 25 9.17 23.35 -25.09
CA THR A 25 9.60 23.07 -26.48
C THR A 25 10.17 24.32 -27.15
N ARG A 26 9.63 25.51 -26.88
CA ARG A 26 10.19 26.76 -27.42
C ARG A 26 11.55 27.09 -26.83
N LEU A 27 11.76 26.87 -25.53
CA LEU A 27 13.06 27.05 -24.87
C LEU A 27 14.12 26.13 -25.49
N GLU A 28 13.80 24.85 -25.71
CA GLU A 28 14.71 23.90 -26.40
C GLU A 28 15.05 24.32 -27.83
N GLN A 29 14.09 24.93 -28.55
CA GLN A 29 14.34 25.48 -29.88
C GLN A 29 15.28 26.68 -29.83
N ILE A 30 15.09 27.58 -28.85
CA ILE A 30 15.94 28.76 -28.67
C ILE A 30 17.37 28.33 -28.33
N GLU A 31 17.55 27.38 -27.43
CA GLU A 31 18.88 26.83 -27.08
C GLU A 31 19.60 26.30 -28.32
N LYS A 32 18.94 25.47 -29.14
CA LYS A 32 19.51 24.97 -30.41
C LYS A 32 19.89 26.08 -31.40
N VAL A 33 19.11 27.15 -31.45
CA VAL A 33 19.39 28.29 -32.34
C VAL A 33 20.58 29.09 -31.81
N LEU A 34 20.65 29.31 -30.50
CA LEU A 34 21.79 29.97 -29.86
C LEU A 34 23.07 29.20 -30.08
N ASP A 35 23.08 27.88 -29.86
CA ASP A 35 24.27 27.03 -30.09
C ASP A 35 24.82 27.18 -31.51
N LYS A 36 23.94 27.10 -32.53
CA LYS A 36 24.33 27.32 -33.92
C LYS A 36 24.82 28.74 -34.20
N LEU A 37 24.18 29.75 -33.60
CA LEU A 37 24.60 31.14 -33.75
C LEU A 37 26.02 31.35 -33.22
N TYR A 38 26.37 30.69 -32.10
CA TYR A 38 27.72 30.68 -31.55
C TYR A 38 28.72 29.97 -32.48
N GLU A 39 28.37 28.80 -33.02
CA GLU A 39 29.20 28.07 -33.99
C GLU A 39 29.48 28.90 -35.24
N ASP A 40 28.46 29.51 -35.83
CA ASP A 40 28.57 30.33 -37.03
C ASP A 40 29.42 31.59 -36.80
N ASN A 41 29.35 32.18 -35.60
CA ASN A 41 30.21 33.30 -35.20
C ASN A 41 31.68 32.87 -35.07
N ALA A 42 31.93 31.72 -34.42
CA ALA A 42 33.28 31.20 -34.24
C ALA A 42 33.97 30.84 -35.57
N LEU A 43 33.18 30.42 -36.57
CA LEU A 43 33.65 30.15 -37.93
C LEU A 43 33.82 31.43 -38.79
N GLY A 44 33.44 32.60 -38.26
CA GLY A 44 33.51 33.88 -38.99
C GLY A 44 32.49 34.00 -40.12
N THR A 45 31.45 33.17 -40.12
CA THR A 45 30.42 33.12 -41.17
C THR A 45 29.46 34.30 -41.05
N ILE A 46 29.37 34.89 -39.86
CA ILE A 46 28.51 36.03 -39.54
C ILE A 46 29.35 37.20 -39.01
N GLU A 47 28.86 38.41 -39.29
CA GLU A 47 29.43 39.64 -38.75
C GLU A 47 29.08 39.78 -37.26
N GLN A 48 30.03 40.26 -36.46
CA GLN A 48 29.92 40.36 -35.00
C GLN A 48 28.69 41.19 -34.57
N ASP A 49 28.42 42.32 -35.22
CA ASP A 49 27.26 43.17 -34.92
C ASP A 49 25.93 42.42 -35.10
N ARG A 50 25.86 41.54 -36.12
CA ARG A 50 24.66 40.74 -36.40
C ARG A 50 24.51 39.62 -35.37
N TYR A 51 25.61 39.02 -34.94
CA TYR A 51 25.62 38.05 -33.85
C TYR A 51 25.09 38.65 -32.54
N GLU A 52 25.58 39.84 -32.15
CA GLU A 52 25.14 40.53 -30.94
C GLU A 52 23.64 40.83 -30.95
N GLN A 53 23.11 41.34 -32.08
CA GLN A 53 21.68 41.61 -32.20
C GLN A 53 20.81 40.34 -32.12
N MET A 54 21.23 39.24 -32.76
CA MET A 54 20.46 37.99 -32.74
C MET A 54 20.55 37.29 -31.38
N SER A 55 21.75 37.20 -30.81
CA SER A 55 21.97 36.59 -29.49
C SER A 55 21.21 37.32 -28.40
N GLN A 56 21.16 38.66 -28.44
CA GLN A 56 20.38 39.46 -27.50
C GLN A 56 18.88 39.14 -27.60
N LYS A 57 18.30 39.16 -28.80
CA LYS A 57 16.86 38.86 -29.01
C LYS A 57 16.47 37.48 -28.49
N TYR A 58 17.26 36.46 -28.81
CA TYR A 58 16.98 35.10 -28.34
C TYR A 58 17.22 34.93 -26.85
N SER A 59 18.21 35.62 -26.27
CA SER A 59 18.44 35.61 -24.82
C SER A 59 17.29 36.29 -24.07
N GLU A 60 16.79 37.43 -24.55
CA GLU A 60 15.61 38.10 -24.00
C GLU A 60 14.37 37.19 -24.06
N GLU A 61 14.11 36.55 -25.21
CA GLU A 61 13.04 35.57 -25.34
C GLU A 61 13.22 34.39 -24.38
N TYR A 62 14.44 33.88 -24.21
CA TYR A 62 14.75 32.78 -23.31
C TYR A 62 14.43 33.13 -21.85
N TYR A 63 14.93 34.26 -21.35
CA TYR A 63 14.70 34.65 -19.95
C TYR A 63 13.25 35.03 -19.67
N THR A 64 12.56 35.66 -20.63
CA THR A 64 11.12 35.96 -20.49
C THR A 64 10.26 34.69 -20.46
N LEU A 65 10.55 33.71 -21.32
CA LEU A 65 9.86 32.42 -21.28
C LEU A 65 10.18 31.61 -20.03
N LYS A 66 11.44 31.67 -19.56
CA LYS A 66 11.89 30.97 -18.34
C LYS A 66 11.21 31.54 -17.09
N THR A 67 11.04 32.86 -17.02
CA THR A 67 10.29 33.52 -15.94
C THR A 67 8.79 33.21 -16.02
N GLU A 68 8.16 33.30 -17.20
CA GLU A 68 6.76 32.88 -17.41
C GLU A 68 6.54 31.43 -16.95
N LEU A 69 7.46 30.52 -17.28
CA LEU A 69 7.38 29.12 -16.89
C LEU A 69 7.49 28.94 -15.37
N ALA A 70 8.37 29.68 -14.69
CA ALA A 70 8.51 29.64 -13.24
C ALA A 70 7.23 30.13 -12.56
N GLU A 71 6.67 31.27 -13.01
CA GLU A 71 5.42 31.83 -12.50
C GLU A 71 4.24 30.87 -12.69
N ILE A 72 4.10 30.27 -13.88
CA ILE A 72 3.04 29.29 -14.15
C ILE A 72 3.17 28.08 -13.22
N LYS A 73 4.38 27.57 -13.00
CA LYS A 73 4.61 26.44 -12.08
C LYS A 73 4.26 26.82 -10.64
N GLU A 74 4.62 28.01 -10.21
CA GLU A 74 4.30 28.51 -8.87
C GLU A 74 2.79 28.68 -8.69
N GLN A 75 2.09 29.27 -9.66
CA GLN A 75 0.64 29.43 -9.63
C GLN A 75 -0.10 28.08 -9.62
N LEU A 76 0.39 27.10 -10.39
CA LEU A 76 -0.15 25.75 -10.36
C LEU A 76 0.05 25.12 -8.97
N SER A 77 1.26 25.19 -8.41
CA SER A 77 1.55 24.70 -7.06
C SER A 77 0.69 25.38 -5.99
N ALA A 78 0.54 26.70 -6.06
CA ALA A 78 -0.31 27.47 -5.16
C ALA A 78 -1.77 27.03 -5.26
N PHE A 79 -2.30 26.81 -6.47
CA PHE A 79 -3.65 26.30 -6.66
C PHE A 79 -3.84 24.89 -6.08
N GLU A 80 -2.85 24.02 -6.24
CA GLU A 80 -2.89 22.67 -5.65
C GLU A 80 -2.92 22.73 -4.12
N ASN A 81 -2.10 23.60 -3.54
CA ASN A 81 -2.02 23.79 -2.09
C ASN A 81 -3.25 24.50 -1.51
N ALA A 82 -3.87 25.44 -2.24
CA ALA A 82 -5.02 26.23 -1.80
C ALA A 82 -6.37 25.49 -1.88
N GLY A 83 -6.37 24.17 -2.11
CA GLY A 83 -7.58 23.33 -2.13
C GLY A 83 -7.90 22.68 -3.47
N GLY A 84 -7.14 22.97 -4.54
CA GLY A 84 -7.28 22.28 -5.82
C GLY A 84 -7.07 20.77 -5.71
N ARG A 85 -6.23 20.33 -4.77
CA ARG A 85 -6.06 18.91 -4.42
C ARG A 85 -7.35 18.25 -3.92
N ALA A 86 -8.01 18.86 -2.92
CA ALA A 86 -9.26 18.35 -2.37
C ALA A 86 -10.36 18.31 -3.45
N GLN A 87 -10.46 19.35 -4.27
CA GLN A 87 -11.45 19.40 -5.35
C GLN A 87 -11.25 18.29 -6.40
N ARG A 88 -9.99 17.93 -6.72
CA ARG A 88 -9.70 16.80 -7.62
C ARG A 88 -10.03 15.46 -6.98
N PHE A 89 -9.76 15.31 -5.70
CA PHE A 89 -10.12 14.10 -4.96
C PHE A 89 -11.64 13.88 -4.95
N VAL A 90 -12.42 14.92 -4.69
CA VAL A 90 -13.90 14.84 -4.73
C VAL A 90 -14.39 14.40 -6.12
N LYS A 91 -13.85 14.98 -7.20
CA LYS A 91 -14.20 14.57 -8.56
C LYS A 91 -13.80 13.12 -8.87
N LEU A 92 -12.68 12.67 -8.32
CA LEU A 92 -12.24 11.28 -8.45
C LEU A 92 -13.21 10.34 -7.71
N THR A 93 -13.62 10.68 -6.49
CA THR A 93 -14.63 9.93 -5.73
C THR A 93 -15.98 9.90 -6.43
N GLU A 94 -16.43 11.00 -7.03
CA GLU A 94 -17.69 11.05 -7.79
C GLU A 94 -17.64 10.15 -9.03
N ARG A 95 -16.50 10.11 -9.73
CA ARG A 95 -16.32 9.29 -10.94
C ARG A 95 -16.39 7.79 -10.64
N TYR A 96 -15.90 7.40 -9.48
CA TYR A 96 -15.81 6.01 -9.04
C TYR A 96 -16.71 5.75 -7.82
N ALA A 97 -17.82 6.48 -7.68
CA ALA A 97 -18.76 6.25 -6.58
C ALA A 97 -19.51 4.91 -6.74
N ASP A 98 -19.79 4.51 -7.98
CA ASP A 98 -20.51 3.28 -8.34
C ASP A 98 -19.65 2.36 -9.24
N PHE A 99 -18.55 1.80 -8.73
CA PHE A 99 -17.86 0.72 -9.46
C PHE A 99 -18.40 -0.65 -9.06
N ALA A 100 -18.74 -1.47 -10.05
CA ALA A 100 -19.11 -2.87 -9.84
C ALA A 100 -17.89 -3.77 -9.59
N GLU A 101 -16.73 -3.42 -10.16
CA GLU A 101 -15.49 -4.18 -10.06
C GLU A 101 -14.31 -3.28 -9.69
N LEU A 102 -13.53 -3.70 -8.68
CA LEU A 102 -12.32 -3.02 -8.26
C LEU A 102 -11.16 -3.42 -9.18
N THR A 103 -10.77 -2.53 -10.09
CA THR A 103 -9.65 -2.77 -11.01
C THR A 103 -8.34 -2.17 -10.49
N PRO A 104 -7.17 -2.75 -10.83
CA PRO A 104 -5.87 -2.18 -10.46
C PRO A 104 -5.66 -0.75 -10.97
N ALA A 105 -6.27 -0.39 -12.11
CA ALA A 105 -6.21 0.97 -12.64
C ALA A 105 -6.86 1.98 -11.69
N ILE A 106 -8.05 1.65 -11.14
CA ILE A 106 -8.74 2.49 -10.16
C ILE A 106 -7.91 2.62 -8.89
N LEU A 107 -7.30 1.54 -8.41
CA LEU A 107 -6.44 1.57 -7.23
C LEU A 107 -5.21 2.47 -7.41
N ASN A 108 -4.55 2.41 -8.57
CA ASN A 108 -3.40 3.26 -8.86
C ASN A 108 -3.78 4.74 -9.02
N GLU A 109 -5.00 5.02 -9.49
CA GLU A 109 -5.53 6.38 -9.54
C GLU A 109 -5.86 6.93 -8.14
N PHE A 110 -6.29 6.08 -7.21
CA PHE A 110 -6.65 6.50 -5.85
C PHE A 110 -5.50 6.50 -4.86
N ILE A 111 -4.63 5.51 -4.93
CA ILE A 111 -3.62 5.24 -3.91
C ILE A 111 -2.26 5.70 -4.43
N SER A 112 -1.63 6.60 -3.67
CA SER A 112 -0.27 7.06 -3.93
C SER A 112 0.76 6.02 -3.47
N LYS A 113 0.60 5.54 -2.25
CA LYS A 113 1.48 4.52 -1.65
C LYS A 113 0.77 3.75 -0.53
N ILE A 114 1.27 2.55 -0.27
CA ILE A 114 0.86 1.72 0.86
C ILE A 114 2.10 1.49 1.73
N GLU A 115 2.06 1.99 2.96
CA GLU A 115 3.09 1.77 3.97
C GLU A 115 2.72 0.54 4.77
N VAL A 116 3.60 -0.45 4.77
CA VAL A 116 3.41 -1.71 5.50
C VAL A 116 4.43 -1.74 6.63
N HIS A 117 3.95 -1.62 7.86
CA HIS A 117 4.81 -1.59 9.05
C HIS A 117 5.31 -2.98 9.41
N GLU A 118 6.30 -3.04 10.32
CA GLU A 118 6.83 -4.31 10.82
C GLU A 118 5.72 -5.12 11.51
N ARG A 119 5.76 -6.44 11.33
CA ARG A 119 4.85 -7.37 12.00
C ARG A 119 5.20 -7.44 13.47
N ASP A 120 4.19 -7.57 14.31
CA ASP A 120 4.39 -7.69 15.74
C ASP A 120 5.20 -8.94 16.13
N GLN A 121 4.98 -10.08 15.46
CA GLN A 121 5.75 -11.31 15.67
C GLN A 121 6.42 -11.80 14.38
N LYS A 122 7.75 -11.94 14.42
CA LYS A 122 8.54 -12.47 13.31
C LYS A 122 8.19 -13.94 13.04
N ARG A 123 7.98 -14.27 11.76
CA ARG A 123 7.65 -15.61 11.23
C ARG A 123 6.32 -16.22 11.70
N ALA A 124 5.49 -15.49 12.44
CA ALA A 124 4.15 -15.97 12.77
C ALA A 124 3.21 -15.85 11.55
N ARG A 125 2.49 -16.94 11.24
CA ARG A 125 1.50 -16.96 10.14
C ARG A 125 0.32 -16.02 10.40
N TYR A 126 -0.03 -15.82 11.67
CA TYR A 126 -1.17 -15.00 12.11
C TYR A 126 -0.66 -13.85 12.99
N ALA A 127 0.20 -13.00 12.44
CA ALA A 127 0.68 -11.79 13.12
C ALA A 127 -0.16 -10.60 12.66
N ILE A 128 -0.52 -9.74 13.61
CA ILE A 128 -1.17 -8.46 13.33
C ILE A 128 -0.12 -7.54 12.70
N GLN A 129 -0.51 -6.83 11.65
CA GLN A 129 0.35 -5.94 10.88
C GLN A 129 -0.38 -4.63 10.59
N HIS A 130 0.26 -3.51 10.90
CA HIS A 130 -0.28 -2.19 10.62
C HIS A 130 -0.01 -1.80 9.16
N ILE A 131 -1.04 -1.28 8.49
CA ILE A 131 -0.98 -0.83 7.09
C ILE A 131 -1.48 0.61 7.03
N GLY A 132 -0.65 1.53 6.57
CA GLY A 132 -1.02 2.91 6.27
C GLY A 132 -1.27 3.08 4.78
N ILE A 133 -2.46 3.57 4.40
CA ILE A 133 -2.80 3.83 3.00
C ILE A 133 -2.78 5.34 2.76
N TYR A 134 -2.04 5.77 1.74
CA TYR A 134 -1.94 7.17 1.33
C TYR A 134 -2.65 7.35 0.01
N PHE A 135 -3.60 8.27 -0.02
CA PHE A 135 -4.39 8.57 -1.20
C PHE A 135 -3.78 9.70 -2.01
N ASN A 136 -3.97 9.63 -3.32
CA ASN A 136 -3.61 10.70 -4.24
C ASN A 136 -4.39 11.98 -3.89
N HIS A 137 -3.69 13.12 -3.94
CA HIS A 137 -4.17 14.47 -3.63
C HIS A 137 -4.48 14.80 -2.17
N ILE A 138 -4.86 13.85 -1.31
CA ILE A 138 -5.19 14.13 0.11
C ILE A 138 -4.16 13.59 1.10
N GLY A 139 -3.27 12.69 0.69
CA GLY A 139 -2.24 12.13 1.57
C GLY A 139 -2.79 11.03 2.49
N ARG A 140 -2.31 10.96 3.74
CA ARG A 140 -2.82 9.99 4.72
C ARG A 140 -4.27 10.36 5.03
N PHE A 141 -5.19 9.45 4.75
CA PHE A 141 -6.60 9.68 5.02
C PHE A 141 -6.92 9.28 6.46
N GLU A 142 -7.01 10.28 7.33
CA GLU A 142 -7.47 10.13 8.70
C GLU A 142 -8.94 10.61 8.73
N ASN A 143 -9.86 9.66 8.87
CA ASN A 143 -11.30 9.88 8.99
C ASN A 143 -11.73 9.34 10.36
N GLU A 144 -12.79 9.89 10.94
CA GLU A 144 -13.39 9.36 12.18
C GLU A 144 -13.76 7.88 12.05
N LEU A 145 -14.14 7.43 10.83
CA LEU A 145 -14.33 6.02 10.49
C LEU A 145 -13.04 5.18 10.45
N THR A 146 -11.89 5.77 10.06
CA THR A 146 -10.59 5.09 10.14
C THR A 146 -10.03 5.09 11.56
N GLN A 147 -10.31 6.10 12.39
CA GLN A 147 -9.99 6.10 13.81
C GLN A 147 -10.81 5.06 14.59
N LEU A 148 -12.07 4.80 14.18
CA LEU A 148 -12.91 3.72 14.71
C LEU A 148 -12.50 2.32 14.21
N THR A 149 -11.68 2.22 13.16
CA THR A 149 -11.21 0.93 12.61
C THR A 149 -9.74 0.65 12.87
N GLU A 150 -8.95 1.61 13.36
CA GLU A 150 -7.68 1.31 14.02
C GLU A 150 -8.04 0.49 15.27
N PRO A 151 -7.73 -0.83 15.28
CA PRO A 151 -8.18 -1.68 16.36
C PRO A 151 -7.60 -1.15 17.66
N THR A 152 -8.46 -0.95 18.66
CA THR A 152 -8.02 -0.45 19.96
C THR A 152 -7.01 -1.47 20.53
N GLU A 153 -6.07 -1.04 21.38
CA GLU A 153 -5.09 -1.95 22.00
C GLU A 153 -5.76 -3.19 22.63
N GLN A 154 -6.97 -3.03 23.18
CA GLN A 154 -7.77 -4.12 23.73
C GLN A 154 -8.26 -5.11 22.67
N GLU A 155 -8.68 -4.64 21.50
CA GLU A 155 -9.11 -5.50 20.38
C GLU A 155 -7.93 -6.24 19.77
N ILE A 156 -6.75 -5.60 19.72
CA ILE A 156 -5.49 -6.25 19.32
C ILE A 156 -5.14 -7.39 20.27
N ILE A 157 -5.37 -7.22 21.59
CA ILE A 157 -5.16 -8.26 22.59
C ILE A 157 -6.17 -9.40 22.42
N GLN A 158 -7.46 -9.11 22.18
CA GLN A 158 -8.48 -10.13 21.93
C GLN A 158 -8.17 -10.96 20.68
N MET A 159 -7.80 -10.32 19.57
CA MET A 159 -7.33 -11.02 18.37
C MET A 159 -6.08 -11.86 18.66
N ARG A 160 -5.19 -11.37 19.54
CA ARG A 160 -4.15 -12.11 20.28
C ARG A 160 -4.60 -13.48 20.76
N GLU A 161 -5.52 -13.41 21.70
CA GLU A 161 -6.02 -14.54 22.46
C GLU A 161 -6.78 -15.52 21.57
N GLU A 162 -7.62 -15.03 20.65
CA GLU A 162 -8.35 -15.88 19.70
C GLU A 162 -7.41 -16.69 18.80
N ILE A 163 -6.35 -16.06 18.28
CA ILE A 163 -5.34 -16.75 17.46
C ILE A 163 -4.60 -17.79 18.29
N GLU A 164 -4.29 -17.50 19.56
CA GLU A 164 -3.61 -18.43 20.45
C GLU A 164 -4.51 -19.61 20.85
N GLU A 165 -5.78 -19.35 21.15
CA GLU A 165 -6.78 -20.35 21.49
C GLU A 165 -7.06 -21.27 20.29
N ALA A 166 -7.20 -20.71 19.08
CA ALA A 166 -7.33 -21.50 17.86
C ALA A 166 -6.11 -22.42 17.62
N LYS A 167 -4.89 -21.95 17.92
CA LYS A 167 -3.68 -22.80 17.88
C LYS A 167 -3.72 -23.90 18.95
N LYS A 168 -4.09 -23.56 20.19
CA LYS A 168 -4.23 -24.53 21.30
C LYS A 168 -5.29 -25.57 20.96
N GLU A 169 -6.42 -25.18 20.42
CA GLU A 169 -7.51 -26.08 20.07
C GLU A 169 -7.15 -26.98 18.89
N LYS A 170 -6.47 -26.46 17.87
CA LYS A 170 -5.92 -27.30 16.79
C LYS A 170 -4.92 -28.33 17.31
N SER A 171 -4.06 -27.95 18.25
CA SER A 171 -3.15 -28.88 18.93
C SER A 171 -3.90 -29.91 19.78
N ARG A 172 -4.90 -29.50 20.56
CA ARG A 172 -5.76 -30.40 21.35
C ARG A 172 -6.51 -31.38 20.47
N ALA A 173 -7.11 -30.92 19.37
CA ALA A 173 -7.79 -31.75 18.38
C ALA A 173 -6.85 -32.81 17.80
N TYR A 174 -5.65 -32.40 17.38
CA TYR A 174 -4.61 -33.32 16.93
C TYR A 174 -4.27 -34.37 18.00
N HIS A 175 -4.05 -33.97 19.25
CA HIS A 175 -3.76 -34.91 20.34
C HIS A 175 -4.94 -35.84 20.66
N ARG A 176 -6.19 -35.35 20.58
CA ARG A 176 -7.41 -36.16 20.75
C ARG A 176 -7.49 -37.23 19.67
N GLU A 177 -7.27 -36.86 18.41
CA GLU A 177 -7.27 -37.80 17.28
C GLU A 177 -6.12 -38.80 17.37
N TYR A 178 -4.89 -38.32 17.63
CA TYR A 178 -3.72 -39.15 17.82
C TYR A 178 -3.94 -40.18 18.94
N SER A 179 -4.45 -39.75 20.10
CA SER A 179 -4.75 -40.64 21.22
C SER A 179 -5.82 -41.68 20.87
N ARG A 180 -6.89 -41.27 20.16
CA ARG A 180 -7.91 -42.20 19.66
C ARG A 180 -7.32 -43.25 18.73
N ALA A 181 -6.52 -42.82 17.74
CA ALA A 181 -5.89 -43.72 16.78
C ALA A 181 -4.89 -44.68 17.45
N TYR A 182 -4.09 -44.18 18.40
CA TYR A 182 -3.16 -44.99 19.17
C TYR A 182 -3.87 -46.06 20.01
N ARG A 183 -4.94 -45.67 20.72
CA ARG A 183 -5.78 -46.62 21.49
C ARG A 183 -6.41 -47.68 20.59
N ALA A 184 -6.93 -47.29 19.43
CA ALA A 184 -7.52 -48.22 18.47
C ALA A 184 -6.49 -49.24 17.94
N ARG A 185 -5.28 -48.79 17.60
CA ARG A 185 -4.20 -49.67 17.13
C ARG A 185 -3.69 -50.63 18.20
N ASN A 186 -3.71 -50.23 19.47
CA ASN A 186 -3.22 -51.05 20.58
C ASN A 186 -4.32 -51.80 21.34
N ILE A 187 -5.57 -51.76 20.85
CA ILE A 187 -6.72 -52.33 21.55
C ILE A 187 -6.60 -53.85 21.74
N GLU A 188 -6.02 -54.57 20.77
CA GLU A 188 -5.82 -56.01 20.85
C GLU A 188 -4.73 -56.39 21.84
N LYS A 189 -3.60 -55.67 21.82
CA LYS A 189 -2.53 -55.84 22.82
C LYS A 189 -3.05 -55.61 24.23
N GLN A 190 -3.90 -54.61 24.40
CA GLN A 190 -4.51 -54.31 25.70
C GLN A 190 -5.50 -55.39 26.13
N ARG A 191 -6.35 -55.88 25.22
CA ARG A 191 -7.25 -57.03 25.48
C ARG A 191 -6.48 -58.30 25.82
N GLU A 192 -5.37 -58.56 25.14
CA GLU A 192 -4.50 -59.71 25.40
C GLU A 192 -3.83 -59.60 26.77
N TYR A 193 -3.30 -58.42 27.10
CA TYR A 193 -2.78 -58.11 28.43
C TYR A 193 -3.83 -58.37 29.52
N ASP A 194 -5.05 -57.87 29.34
CA ASP A 194 -6.14 -58.07 30.29
C ASP A 194 -6.54 -59.55 30.41
N ARG A 195 -6.54 -60.31 29.31
CA ARG A 195 -6.77 -61.76 29.31
C ARG A 195 -5.70 -62.50 30.10
N ILE A 196 -4.43 -62.16 29.90
CA ILE A 196 -3.29 -62.76 30.61
C ILE A 196 -3.40 -62.44 32.11
N LYS A 197 -3.59 -61.17 32.47
CA LYS A 197 -3.77 -60.77 33.87
C LYS A 197 -4.96 -61.45 34.53
N ALA A 198 -6.08 -61.60 33.83
CA ALA A 198 -7.25 -62.30 34.35
C ALA A 198 -6.97 -63.79 34.59
N ARG A 199 -6.19 -64.44 33.70
CA ARG A 199 -5.74 -65.84 33.89
C ARG A 199 -4.81 -65.95 35.10
N GLU A 200 -3.83 -65.07 35.22
CA GLU A 200 -2.92 -65.02 36.37
C GLU A 200 -3.66 -64.80 37.69
N TYR A 201 -4.63 -63.88 37.71
CA TYR A 201 -5.46 -63.62 38.88
C TYR A 201 -6.28 -64.84 39.28
N ARG A 202 -6.94 -65.51 38.32
CA ARG A 202 -7.71 -66.73 38.56
C ARG A 202 -6.82 -67.87 39.05
N ALA A 203 -5.64 -68.04 38.47
CA ALA A 203 -4.67 -69.05 38.90
C ALA A 203 -4.18 -68.79 40.33
N ARG A 204 -3.86 -67.54 40.68
CA ARG A 204 -3.51 -67.13 42.06
C ARG A 204 -4.63 -67.43 43.04
N LYS A 205 -5.87 -67.05 42.71
CA LYS A 205 -7.04 -67.33 43.57
C LYS A 205 -7.28 -68.82 43.75
N LYS A 206 -7.14 -69.63 42.70
CA LYS A 206 -7.26 -71.09 42.76
C LYS A 206 -6.16 -71.70 43.63
N ALA A 207 -4.91 -71.28 43.46
CA ALA A 207 -3.77 -71.74 44.26
C ALA A 207 -3.92 -71.37 45.75
N GLN A 208 -4.42 -70.17 46.05
CA GLN A 208 -4.75 -69.76 47.42
C GLN A 208 -5.85 -70.64 48.02
N ALA A 209 -6.91 -70.94 47.27
CA ALA A 209 -8.00 -71.79 47.73
C ALA A 209 -7.56 -73.25 47.99
N THR A 210 -6.67 -73.79 47.14
CA THR A 210 -6.11 -75.13 47.35
C THR A 210 -5.15 -75.18 48.53
N ALA A 211 -4.37 -74.13 48.77
CA ALA A 211 -3.46 -74.03 49.91
C ALA A 211 -4.20 -73.84 51.25
N SER A 212 -5.41 -73.27 51.24
CA SER A 212 -6.27 -73.18 52.44
C SER A 212 -7.13 -74.43 52.71
N ALA A 213 -7.12 -75.41 51.80
CA ALA A 213 -7.90 -76.65 51.90
C ALA A 213 -7.04 -77.89 52.25
N GLN A 214 -5.73 -77.70 52.45
CA GLN A 214 -4.80 -78.65 53.07
C GLN A 214 -4.57 -78.26 54.52
#